data_AF-M8C6K6-F1
#
_entry.id   AF-M8C6K6-F1
#
_cell.length_a   1.000
_cell.length_b   1.000
_cell.length_c   1.000
_cell.angle_alpha   90.00
_cell.angle_beta   90.00
_cell.angle_gamma   90.00
#
_symmetry.space_group_name_H-M   'P 1'
#
loop_
_entity.id
_entity.type
_entity.pdbx_description
1 polymer ?
#
loop_
_entity_poly.entity_id
_entity_poly.type
_entity_poly.pdbx_seq_one_letter_code
_entity_poly.pdbx_strand_id
1 'polypeptide(L)'
;MASKQAVHMKHGQGETSYARNSSFQKAEQNRMKPLIEEVITDLCSSTSTLLHGKIVIADLGCSSGPNALALVSTAINAIHNHCLQLQQPPPEIFVLLNDLPDTDFNTVVKSLVTLRQSKNPVVVTGVAPGSFYERLFTSNSLHVVCASNSLQWLSKAPEDLTRNRIPAFDIDEHARREMLPMVREAYEKQFRKDFKLFLELRAKELVSGGRMVISLVGTRSDVIASKFSLFPGIVAQILSVMVAEGVIDKAKFDSFYVPLHGPSIEEVREIIKEEGSFFIKEMRVHDPTAEMNIALSSPSKFVNNLIALFEPIIVQHFGEVMDEFVRAAELHWSLDVDGSLREERREWSGEQEEIEVVAVKQEPEEIERRGLVGPEDFLDDFDAVAVAANIAERSLREEAERRCHDEELEDLILKQVVAANLAAKDNDDERRRIREEQREKFIDLVSSDED
;
A
#
# COMPACT_ATOMS: atom_id res chain seq x y z
N MET A 1 -22.89 5.51 1.14
CA MET A 1 -21.47 5.60 0.74
C MET A 1 -20.92 4.19 0.75
N ALA A 2 -20.28 3.74 -0.33
CA ALA A 2 -19.58 2.46 -0.30
C ALA A 2 -18.47 2.56 0.77
N SER A 3 -18.44 1.62 1.72
CA SER A 3 -17.34 1.53 2.68
C SER A 3 -16.03 1.41 1.91
N LYS A 4 -14.98 2.16 2.30
CA LYS A 4 -13.64 1.93 1.73
C LYS A 4 -13.28 0.47 1.98
N GLN A 5 -12.84 -0.24 0.94
CA GLN A 5 -12.36 -1.61 1.07
C GLN A 5 -11.14 -1.60 2.00
N ALA A 6 -11.21 -2.34 3.11
CA ALA A 6 -10.15 -2.41 4.10
C ALA A 6 -9.19 -3.51 3.66
N VAL A 7 -8.00 -3.12 3.21
CA VAL A 7 -6.95 -4.05 2.78
C VAL A 7 -5.94 -4.15 3.91
N HIS A 8 -5.95 -5.27 4.62
CA HIS A 8 -4.95 -5.57 5.64
C HIS A 8 -4.72 -7.09 5.69
N MET A 9 -3.61 -7.49 6.30
CA MET A 9 -3.31 -8.92 6.49
C MET A 9 -4.04 -9.47 7.71
N LYS A 10 -4.27 -10.79 7.75
CA LYS A 10 -4.94 -11.42 8.90
C LYS A 10 -4.13 -11.24 10.19
N HIS A 11 -4.75 -10.62 11.18
CA HIS A 11 -4.13 -10.28 12.46
C HIS A 11 -3.80 -11.47 13.36
N GLY A 12 -3.04 -11.19 14.41
CA GLY A 12 -2.80 -12.09 15.52
C GLY A 12 -1.61 -13.05 15.30
N GLN A 13 -1.57 -14.09 16.14
CA GLN A 13 -0.52 -15.11 16.17
C GLN A 13 -1.09 -16.54 16.01
N GLY A 14 -2.35 -16.63 15.59
CA GLY A 14 -3.03 -17.91 15.33
C GLY A 14 -2.45 -18.65 14.12
N GLU A 15 -2.80 -19.91 13.96
CA GLU A 15 -2.26 -20.78 12.91
C GLU A 15 -2.47 -20.24 11.49
N THR A 16 -3.57 -19.52 11.25
CA THR A 16 -3.91 -18.90 9.96
C THR A 16 -3.49 -17.42 9.84
N SER A 17 -2.89 -16.85 10.89
CA SER A 17 -2.46 -15.44 10.88
C SER A 17 -1.32 -15.17 9.91
N TYR A 18 -1.20 -13.92 9.44
CA TYR A 18 -0.10 -13.51 8.58
C TYR A 18 1.27 -13.68 9.24
N ALA A 19 1.37 -13.45 10.55
CA ALA A 19 2.60 -13.64 11.31
C ALA A 19 3.16 -15.07 11.21
N ARG A 20 2.31 -16.08 10.95
CA ARG A 20 2.71 -17.49 10.82
C ARG A 20 2.71 -18.02 9.38
N ASN A 21 2.17 -17.26 8.43
CA ASN A 21 1.99 -17.66 7.03
C ASN A 21 2.59 -16.63 6.06
N SER A 22 3.72 -16.04 6.44
CA SER A 22 4.45 -15.04 5.64
C SER A 22 5.86 -15.49 5.29
N SER A 23 6.07 -16.80 5.13
CA SER A 23 7.37 -17.35 4.76
C SER A 23 7.81 -16.94 3.36
N PHE A 24 6.86 -16.71 2.45
CA PHE A 24 7.13 -16.17 1.11
C PHE A 24 7.77 -14.80 1.21
N GLN A 25 7.08 -13.87 1.87
CA GLN A 25 7.54 -12.49 2.04
C GLN A 25 8.85 -12.45 2.83
N LYS A 26 9.03 -13.36 3.80
CA LYS A 26 10.31 -13.48 4.52
C LYS A 26 11.47 -13.89 3.61
N ALA A 27 11.25 -14.80 2.66
CA ALA A 27 12.27 -15.20 1.70
C ALA A 27 12.66 -14.00 0.81
N GLU A 28 11.68 -13.26 0.30
CA GLU A 28 11.94 -12.04 -0.49
C GLU A 28 12.69 -10.98 0.31
N GLN A 29 12.26 -10.69 1.54
CA GLN A 29 12.99 -9.77 2.42
C GLN A 29 14.44 -10.20 2.70
N ASN A 30 14.74 -11.51 2.66
CA ASN A 30 16.12 -11.99 2.76
C ASN A 30 16.92 -11.74 1.47
N ARG A 31 16.30 -11.84 0.29
CA ARG A 31 16.94 -11.53 -1.00
C ARG A 31 17.28 -10.06 -1.16
N MET A 32 16.44 -9.18 -0.60
CA MET A 32 16.71 -7.74 -0.57
C MET A 32 17.92 -7.35 0.29
N LYS A 33 18.42 -8.24 1.17
CA LYS A 33 19.50 -7.90 2.12
C LYS A 33 20.75 -7.34 1.46
N PRO A 34 21.38 -8.02 0.48
CA PRO A 34 22.55 -7.48 -0.21
C PRO A 34 22.29 -6.11 -0.87
N LEU A 35 21.10 -5.90 -1.45
CA LEU A 35 20.73 -4.60 -2.03
C LEU A 35 20.68 -3.51 -0.96
N ILE A 36 20.06 -3.79 0.18
CA ILE A 36 19.99 -2.85 1.30
C ILE A 36 21.40 -2.54 1.84
N GLU A 37 22.24 -3.57 2.02
CA GLU A 37 23.62 -3.40 2.50
C GLU A 37 24.47 -2.54 1.56
N GLU A 38 24.35 -2.74 0.25
CA GLU A 38 25.04 -1.93 -0.76
C GLU A 38 24.53 -0.49 -0.76
N VAL A 39 23.21 -0.31 -0.73
CA VAL A 39 22.57 1.01 -0.69
C VAL A 39 23.01 1.81 0.54
N ILE A 40 23.07 1.17 1.70
CA ILE A 40 23.54 1.80 2.93
C ILE A 40 25.02 2.16 2.84
N THR A 41 25.85 1.26 2.31
CA THR A 41 27.29 1.52 2.16
C THR A 41 27.54 2.72 1.27
N ASP A 42 26.84 2.82 0.14
CA ASP A 42 26.90 3.94 -0.81
C ASP A 42 26.38 5.25 -0.20
N LEU A 43 25.25 5.18 0.51
CA LEU A 43 24.66 6.32 1.20
C LEU A 43 25.58 6.86 2.29
N CYS A 44 26.19 6.00 3.10
CA CYS A 44 27.12 6.41 4.16
C CYS A 44 28.47 6.88 3.60
N SER A 45 28.90 6.38 2.45
CA SER A 45 30.15 6.84 1.81
C SER A 45 30.03 8.24 1.21
N SER A 46 28.80 8.72 0.97
CA SER A 46 28.53 10.05 0.45
C SER A 46 28.73 11.10 1.54
N THR A 47 29.62 12.08 1.33
CA THR A 47 30.02 13.06 2.34
C THR A 47 28.88 13.98 2.82
N SER A 48 27.76 14.13 2.10
CA SER A 48 26.67 15.05 2.49
C SER A 48 25.69 14.47 3.52
N THR A 49 25.54 13.16 3.58
CA THR A 49 24.52 12.45 4.39
C THR A 49 25.00 12.15 5.80
N LEU A 50 26.28 11.79 5.98
CA LEU A 50 26.87 11.61 7.31
C LEU A 50 27.09 12.92 8.08
N LEU A 51 27.14 14.08 7.39
CA LEU A 51 27.35 15.39 8.03
C LEU A 51 26.27 15.76 9.06
N HIS A 52 25.07 15.16 8.96
CA HIS A 52 23.93 15.50 9.80
C HIS A 52 23.80 14.65 11.07
N GLY A 53 24.68 13.64 11.27
CA GLY A 53 24.72 12.83 12.48
C GLY A 53 23.50 11.94 12.73
N LYS A 54 22.53 11.89 11.81
CA LYS A 54 21.30 11.08 11.92
C LYS A 54 20.91 10.42 10.61
N ILE A 55 20.26 9.26 10.68
CA ILE A 55 19.67 8.54 9.54
C ILE A 55 18.23 8.17 9.87
N VAL A 56 17.30 8.48 8.97
CA VAL A 56 15.88 8.13 9.09
C VAL A 56 15.54 7.07 8.06
N ILE A 57 15.04 5.93 8.54
CA ILE A 57 14.70 4.75 7.74
C ILE A 57 13.20 4.52 7.87
N ALA A 58 12.50 4.38 6.75
CA ALA A 58 11.09 4.03 6.73
C ALA A 58 10.85 2.70 6.00
N ASP A 59 9.95 1.87 6.54
CA ASP A 59 9.40 0.69 5.85
C ASP A 59 7.93 0.95 5.53
N LEU A 60 7.56 0.89 4.24
CA LEU A 60 6.23 1.23 3.74
C LEU A 60 5.46 -0.04 3.36
N GLY A 61 4.47 -0.38 4.20
CA GLY A 61 3.76 -1.66 4.14
C GLY A 61 4.43 -2.73 5.03
N CYS A 62 4.72 -2.38 6.29
CA CYS A 62 5.42 -3.28 7.22
C CYS A 62 4.58 -4.50 7.65
N SER A 63 3.26 -4.45 7.47
CA SER A 63 2.28 -5.38 7.99
C SER A 63 2.47 -5.59 9.50
N SER A 64 2.34 -6.83 9.97
CA SER A 64 2.53 -7.24 11.36
C SER A 64 3.33 -8.54 11.47
N GLY A 65 3.67 -8.92 12.69
CA GLY A 65 4.41 -10.15 12.96
C GLY A 65 5.93 -9.99 12.81
N PRO A 66 6.68 -11.11 12.74
CA PRO A 66 8.14 -11.11 12.84
C PRO A 66 8.84 -10.45 11.64
N ASN A 67 8.18 -10.38 10.49
CA ASN A 67 8.73 -9.81 9.26
C ASN A 67 8.73 -8.28 9.25
N ALA A 68 7.91 -7.63 10.08
CA ALA A 68 7.75 -6.17 10.11
C ALA A 68 9.04 -5.40 10.47
N LEU A 69 10.03 -6.08 11.07
CA LEU A 69 11.32 -5.48 11.42
C LEU A 69 12.45 -5.88 10.47
N ALA A 70 12.22 -6.77 9.51
CA ALA A 70 13.29 -7.42 8.77
C ALA A 70 14.13 -6.43 7.95
N LEU A 71 13.47 -5.58 7.16
CA LEU A 71 14.13 -4.62 6.26
C LEU A 71 14.91 -3.56 7.06
N VAL A 72 14.26 -2.97 8.07
CA VAL A 72 14.88 -1.95 8.92
C VAL A 72 16.04 -2.52 9.75
N SER A 73 15.94 -3.77 10.23
CA SER A 73 17.03 -4.42 10.96
C SER A 73 18.24 -4.68 10.07
N THR A 74 18.03 -5.08 8.82
CA THR A 74 19.11 -5.21 7.84
C THR A 74 19.81 -3.87 7.62
N ALA A 75 19.04 -2.80 7.40
CA ALA A 75 19.60 -1.46 7.21
C ALA A 75 20.38 -0.96 8.44
N ILE A 76 19.86 -1.16 9.65
CA ILE A 76 20.55 -0.81 10.91
C ILE A 76 21.88 -1.56 11.03
N ASN A 77 21.86 -2.87 10.78
CA ASN A 77 23.07 -3.70 10.86
C ASN A 77 24.10 -3.28 9.82
N ALA A 78 23.67 -2.96 8.60
CA ALA A 78 24.55 -2.44 7.56
C ALA A 78 25.21 -1.11 7.97
N ILE A 79 24.45 -0.17 8.55
CA ILE A 79 24.98 1.11 9.05
C ILE A 79 26.01 0.84 10.14
N HIS A 80 25.67 -0.01 11.12
CA HIS A 80 26.56 -0.35 12.22
C HIS A 80 27.87 -0.97 11.73
N ASN A 81 27.79 -1.95 10.83
CA ASN A 81 28.95 -2.62 10.27
C ASN A 81 29.85 -1.66 9.48
N HIS A 82 29.25 -0.77 8.68
CA HIS A 82 29.99 0.24 7.93
C HIS A 82 30.75 1.19 8.85
N CYS A 83 30.10 1.72 9.89
CA CYS A 83 30.74 2.60 10.88
C CYS A 83 31.88 1.88 11.64
N LEU A 84 31.67 0.61 12.02
CA LEU A 84 32.71 -0.21 12.65
C LEU A 84 33.94 -0.38 11.76
N GLN A 85 33.75 -0.66 10.46
CA GLN A 85 34.84 -0.82 9.50
C GLN A 85 35.66 0.46 9.33
N LEU A 86 34.99 1.61 9.33
CA LEU A 86 35.65 2.93 9.22
C LEU A 86 36.14 3.48 10.56
N GLN A 87 35.93 2.76 11.67
CA GLN A 87 36.23 3.22 13.04
C GLN A 87 35.59 4.58 13.37
N GLN A 88 34.38 4.80 12.86
CA GLN A 88 33.59 6.01 13.08
C GLN A 88 32.46 5.76 14.08
N PRO A 89 32.04 6.77 14.86
CA PRO A 89 30.85 6.65 15.69
C PRO A 89 29.61 6.44 14.79
N PRO A 90 28.66 5.56 15.18
CA PRO A 90 27.44 5.38 14.42
C PRO A 90 26.55 6.63 14.51
N PRO A 91 25.78 6.96 13.46
CA PRO A 91 24.80 8.04 13.51
C PRO A 91 23.61 7.66 14.39
N GLU A 92 22.83 8.66 14.83
CA GLU A 92 21.54 8.42 15.47
C GLU A 92 20.55 7.85 14.45
N ILE A 93 19.95 6.69 14.75
CA ILE A 93 18.97 6.07 13.84
C ILE A 93 17.55 6.32 14.32
N PHE A 94 16.70 6.79 13.42
CA PHE A 94 15.25 6.86 13.57
C PHE A 94 14.58 5.88 12.60
N VAL A 95 13.86 4.89 13.15
CA VAL A 95 13.05 3.93 12.40
C VAL A 95 11.57 4.31 12.40
N LEU A 96 10.95 4.32 11.24
CA LEU A 96 9.52 4.54 11.03
C LEU A 96 8.91 3.33 10.31
N LEU A 97 7.85 2.76 10.86
CA LEU A 97 7.09 1.69 10.18
C LEU A 97 5.72 2.23 9.77
N ASN A 98 5.41 2.13 8.50
CA ASN A 98 4.13 2.54 7.93
C ASN A 98 3.34 1.32 7.50
N ASP A 99 2.03 1.39 7.73
CA ASP A 99 1.02 0.53 7.14
C ASP A 99 -0.35 1.22 7.20
N LEU A 100 -1.39 0.60 6.66
CA LEU A 100 -2.77 1.09 6.72
C LEU A 100 -3.30 1.06 8.16
N PRO A 101 -4.29 1.92 8.51
CA PRO A 101 -4.76 2.08 9.89
C PRO A 101 -5.30 0.81 10.55
N ASP A 102 -5.84 -0.12 9.77
CA ASP A 102 -6.42 -1.36 10.30
C ASP A 102 -5.36 -2.40 10.67
N THR A 103 -4.09 -2.21 10.28
CA THR A 103 -3.00 -3.13 10.64
C THR A 103 -2.78 -3.21 12.16
N ASP A 104 -2.39 -4.40 12.65
CA ASP A 104 -2.09 -4.69 14.06
C ASP A 104 -0.83 -3.97 14.58
N PHE A 105 -0.90 -2.64 14.69
CA PHE A 105 0.17 -1.80 15.21
C PHE A 105 0.50 -2.09 16.67
N ASN A 106 -0.42 -2.69 17.45
CA ASN A 106 -0.13 -3.10 18.82
C ASN A 106 0.99 -4.14 18.86
N THR A 107 0.99 -5.09 17.93
CA THR A 107 2.08 -6.06 17.79
C THR A 107 3.35 -5.38 17.26
N VAL A 108 3.23 -4.48 16.28
CA VAL A 108 4.37 -3.76 15.68
C VAL A 108 5.11 -2.89 16.70
N VAL A 109 4.38 -2.12 17.52
CA VAL A 109 4.97 -1.25 18.55
C VAL A 109 5.73 -2.06 19.60
N LYS A 110 5.22 -3.22 20.02
CA LYS A 110 5.95 -4.13 20.95
C LYS A 110 7.27 -4.61 20.35
N SER A 111 7.27 -4.95 19.06
CA SER A 111 8.47 -5.33 18.33
C SER A 111 9.46 -4.16 18.24
N LEU A 112 9.01 -2.94 17.94
CA LEU A 112 9.85 -1.74 17.88
C LEU A 112 10.51 -1.39 19.22
N VAL A 113 9.80 -1.59 20.34
CA VAL A 113 10.40 -1.41 21.68
C VAL A 113 11.55 -2.39 21.88
N THR A 114 11.37 -3.64 21.47
CA THR A 114 12.42 -4.68 21.55
C THR A 114 13.63 -4.33 20.69
N LEU A 115 13.41 -3.84 19.46
CA LEU A 115 14.46 -3.37 18.56
C LEU A 115 15.27 -2.21 19.16
N ARG A 116 14.61 -1.24 19.78
CA ARG A 116 15.31 -0.10 20.43
C ARG A 116 16.15 -0.55 21.62
N GLN A 117 15.73 -1.60 22.33
CA GLN A 117 16.44 -2.11 23.51
C GLN A 117 17.64 -3.00 23.17
N SER A 118 17.84 -3.41 21.91
CA SER A 118 18.85 -4.41 21.53
C SER A 118 20.29 -3.91 21.40
N LYS A 119 20.71 -2.89 22.17
CA LYS A 119 22.05 -2.26 22.16
C LYS A 119 22.51 -1.71 20.79
N ASN A 120 21.56 -1.36 19.92
CA ASN A 120 21.80 -0.78 18.60
C ASN A 120 21.82 0.77 18.65
N PRO A 121 22.38 1.47 17.66
CA PRO A 121 22.37 2.93 17.57
C PRO A 121 20.98 3.55 17.29
N VAL A 122 19.91 2.80 17.52
CA VAL A 122 18.53 3.24 17.32
C VAL A 122 18.09 4.09 18.51
N VAL A 123 17.86 5.37 18.24
CA VAL A 123 17.46 6.35 19.26
C VAL A 123 15.94 6.48 19.31
N VAL A 124 15.28 6.49 18.14
CA VAL A 124 13.84 6.69 18.03
C VAL A 124 13.22 5.61 17.15
N THR A 125 12.07 5.11 17.58
CA THR A 125 11.20 4.24 16.79
C THR A 125 9.80 4.82 16.77
N GLY A 126 9.10 4.69 15.64
CA GLY A 126 7.75 5.21 15.48
C GLY A 126 6.94 4.43 14.45
N VAL A 127 5.64 4.67 14.45
CA VAL A 127 4.71 4.18 13.44
C VAL A 127 4.06 5.36 12.74
N ALA A 128 3.79 5.21 11.44
CA ALA A 128 3.09 6.21 10.63
C ALA A 128 1.88 5.55 9.96
N PRO A 129 0.73 5.43 10.65
CA PRO A 129 -0.47 4.82 10.08
C PRO A 129 -1.03 5.68 8.94
N GLY A 130 -1.34 5.07 7.80
CA GLY A 130 -1.88 5.76 6.64
C GLY A 130 -1.49 5.10 5.32
N SER A 131 -2.17 5.49 4.24
CA SER A 131 -1.80 5.00 2.91
C SER A 131 -0.49 5.65 2.46
N PHE A 132 0.45 4.85 1.95
CA PHE A 132 1.62 5.40 1.25
C PHE A 132 1.28 6.06 -0.09
N TYR A 133 0.02 5.99 -0.56
CA TYR A 133 -0.47 6.83 -1.65
C TYR A 133 -0.91 8.23 -1.19
N GLU A 134 -0.60 8.58 0.06
CA GLU A 134 -0.75 9.91 0.65
C GLU A 134 0.61 10.43 1.18
N ARG A 135 0.67 11.71 1.56
CA ARG A 135 1.84 12.27 2.26
C ARG A 135 1.85 11.74 3.69
N LEU A 136 2.94 11.09 4.06
CA LEU A 136 3.14 10.49 5.39
C LEU A 136 4.20 11.24 6.20
N PHE A 137 5.17 11.86 5.51
CA PHE A 137 6.33 12.45 6.16
C PHE A 137 6.55 13.90 5.71
N THR A 138 7.22 14.67 6.58
CA THR A 138 7.63 16.03 6.27
C THR A 138 8.66 16.03 5.14
N SER A 139 8.72 17.11 4.38
CA SER A 139 9.63 17.19 3.23
C SER A 139 11.10 17.04 3.65
N ASN A 140 11.90 16.34 2.84
CA ASN A 140 13.33 16.09 3.06
C ASN A 140 13.67 15.55 4.47
N SER A 141 12.90 14.57 4.95
CA SER A 141 13.10 13.97 6.28
C SER A 141 13.61 12.54 6.24
N LEU A 142 13.34 11.80 5.17
CA LEU A 142 13.74 10.40 5.03
C LEU A 142 15.08 10.27 4.30
N HIS A 143 15.89 9.30 4.72
CA HIS A 143 17.17 8.99 4.07
C HIS A 143 17.08 7.68 3.28
N VAL A 144 16.40 6.69 3.86
CA VAL A 144 16.16 5.38 3.25
C VAL A 144 14.69 5.03 3.38
N VAL A 145 14.11 4.56 2.28
CA VAL A 145 12.77 3.99 2.24
C VAL A 145 12.88 2.57 1.71
N CYS A 146 12.29 1.62 2.43
CA CYS A 146 12.13 0.25 2.01
C CYS A 146 10.63 -0.02 1.77
N ALA A 147 10.31 -0.84 0.78
CA ALA A 147 8.98 -1.38 0.58
C ALA A 147 9.12 -2.79 -0.02
N SER A 148 8.53 -3.79 0.60
CA SER A 148 8.54 -5.16 0.07
C SER A 148 7.13 -5.72 0.06
N ASN A 149 6.72 -6.28 -1.08
CA ASN A 149 5.43 -6.95 -1.23
C ASN A 149 4.22 -6.09 -0.83
N SER A 150 4.33 -4.77 -1.00
CA SER A 150 3.26 -3.82 -0.67
C SER A 150 2.74 -3.03 -1.88
N LEU A 151 3.60 -2.68 -2.84
CA LEU A 151 3.25 -1.80 -3.95
C LEU A 151 2.43 -2.46 -5.07
N GLN A 152 2.32 -3.79 -5.09
CA GLN A 152 1.38 -4.49 -5.96
C GLN A 152 -0.08 -4.30 -5.51
N TRP A 153 -0.32 -3.84 -4.27
CA TRP A 153 -1.65 -3.47 -3.81
C TRP A 153 -2.01 -2.06 -4.27
N LEU A 154 -3.10 -1.96 -5.01
CA LEU A 154 -3.63 -0.72 -5.54
C LEU A 154 -4.36 0.08 -4.47
N SER A 155 -4.48 1.39 -4.67
CA SER A 155 -5.22 2.27 -3.76
C SER A 155 -6.72 1.93 -3.72
N LYS A 156 -7.24 1.33 -4.80
CA LYS A 156 -8.61 0.90 -4.98
C LYS A 156 -8.74 -0.05 -6.17
N ALA A 157 -9.86 -0.76 -6.25
CA ALA A 157 -10.25 -1.48 -7.45
C ALA A 157 -10.45 -0.49 -8.63
N PRO A 158 -10.14 -0.89 -9.89
CA PRO A 158 -10.31 0.00 -11.03
C PRO A 158 -11.73 0.56 -11.16
N GLU A 159 -11.84 1.89 -11.19
CA GLU A 159 -13.14 2.57 -11.26
C GLU A 159 -13.90 2.26 -12.56
N ASP A 160 -13.17 2.07 -13.65
CA ASP A 160 -13.76 1.75 -14.95
C ASP A 160 -14.45 0.38 -14.93
N LEU A 161 -14.00 -0.57 -14.11
CA LEU A 161 -14.66 -1.87 -13.95
C LEU A 161 -15.83 -1.77 -12.97
N THR A 162 -15.57 -1.22 -11.77
CA THR A 162 -16.56 -1.15 -10.68
C THR A 162 -17.79 -0.30 -11.04
N ARG A 163 -17.59 0.88 -11.66
CA ARG A 163 -18.68 1.77 -12.07
C ARG A 163 -19.58 1.14 -13.14
N ASN A 164 -18.97 0.43 -14.07
CA ASN A 164 -19.68 -0.21 -15.19
C ASN A 164 -20.18 -1.62 -14.83
N ARG A 165 -19.93 -2.10 -13.61
CA ARG A 165 -20.27 -3.45 -13.13
C ARG A 165 -19.71 -4.54 -14.05
N ILE A 166 -18.49 -4.32 -14.53
CA ILE A 166 -17.75 -5.31 -15.33
C ILE A 166 -17.02 -6.21 -14.34
N PRO A 167 -17.30 -7.53 -14.30
CA PRO A 167 -16.61 -8.44 -13.41
C PRO A 167 -15.11 -8.49 -13.71
N ALA A 168 -14.28 -8.51 -12.67
CA ALA A 168 -12.84 -8.79 -12.84
C ALA A 168 -12.56 -10.28 -13.07
N PHE A 169 -13.49 -11.14 -12.65
CA PHE A 169 -13.41 -12.59 -12.76
C PHE A 169 -14.72 -13.14 -13.33
N ASP A 170 -14.65 -14.22 -14.09
CA ASP A 170 -15.84 -14.95 -14.56
C ASP A 170 -15.67 -16.45 -14.30
N ILE A 171 -16.79 -17.10 -14.01
CA ILE A 171 -16.90 -18.55 -13.87
C ILE A 171 -16.80 -19.25 -15.23
N ASP A 172 -17.21 -18.57 -16.30
CA ASP A 172 -17.08 -19.06 -17.67
C ASP A 172 -15.69 -18.73 -18.21
N GLU A 173 -14.95 -19.77 -18.62
CA GLU A 173 -13.59 -19.60 -19.12
C GLU A 173 -13.52 -18.77 -20.40
N HIS A 174 -14.51 -18.90 -21.29
CA HIS A 174 -14.51 -18.19 -22.56
C HIS A 174 -14.73 -16.68 -22.32
N ALA A 175 -15.76 -16.32 -21.55
CA ALA A 175 -16.03 -14.94 -21.14
C ALA A 175 -14.82 -14.32 -20.41
N ARG A 176 -14.19 -15.07 -19.50
CA ARG A 176 -12.96 -14.63 -18.81
C ARG A 176 -11.85 -14.30 -19.80
N ARG A 177 -11.59 -15.14 -20.82
CA ARG A 177 -10.54 -14.90 -21.83
C ARG A 177 -10.86 -13.69 -22.71
N GLU A 178 -12.13 -13.50 -23.09
CA GLU A 178 -12.55 -12.35 -23.88
C GLU A 178 -12.41 -11.02 -23.12
N MET A 179 -12.72 -11.03 -21.82
CA MET A 179 -12.66 -9.83 -20.96
C MET A 179 -11.25 -9.51 -20.45
N LEU A 180 -10.35 -10.50 -20.43
CA LEU A 180 -9.02 -10.39 -19.84
C LEU A 180 -8.22 -9.16 -20.31
N PRO A 181 -8.15 -8.80 -21.61
CA PRO A 181 -7.40 -7.63 -22.04
C PRO A 181 -7.92 -6.32 -21.45
N MET A 182 -9.25 -6.15 -21.42
CA MET A 182 -9.91 -4.96 -20.87
C MET A 182 -9.71 -4.86 -19.36
N VAL A 183 -9.87 -5.98 -18.65
CA VAL A 183 -9.65 -6.03 -17.20
C VAL A 183 -8.19 -5.69 -16.90
N ARG A 184 -7.24 -6.31 -17.60
CA ARG A 184 -5.81 -6.05 -17.42
C ARG A 184 -5.47 -4.58 -17.65
N GLU A 185 -5.94 -3.98 -18.74
CA GLU A 185 -5.71 -2.55 -19.04
C GLU A 185 -6.25 -1.65 -17.92
N ALA A 186 -7.41 -1.96 -17.36
CA ALA A 186 -7.97 -1.19 -16.26
C ALA A 186 -7.13 -1.26 -14.97
N TYR A 187 -6.60 -2.44 -14.64
CA TYR A 187 -5.68 -2.61 -13.50
C TYR A 187 -4.32 -1.96 -13.74
N GLU A 188 -3.76 -2.07 -14.95
CA GLU A 188 -2.52 -1.42 -15.36
C GLU A 188 -2.63 0.11 -15.25
N LYS A 189 -3.73 0.70 -15.73
CA LYS A 189 -4.00 2.13 -15.62
C LYS A 189 -4.09 2.60 -14.17
N GLN A 190 -4.72 1.81 -13.30
CA GLN A 190 -4.80 2.12 -11.87
C GLN A 190 -3.44 1.98 -11.19
N PHE A 191 -2.66 0.95 -11.50
CA PHE A 191 -1.29 0.78 -11.03
C PHE A 191 -0.39 1.94 -11.47
N ARG A 192 -0.42 2.34 -12.74
CA ARG A 192 0.35 3.48 -13.26
C ARG A 192 0.08 4.75 -12.48
N LYS A 193 -1.21 5.03 -12.23
CA LYS A 193 -1.64 6.20 -11.44
C LYS A 193 -1.10 6.13 -10.01
N ASP A 194 -1.29 5.00 -9.35
CA ASP A 194 -0.92 4.81 -7.94
C ASP A 194 0.59 4.83 -7.74
N PHE A 195 1.34 4.11 -8.57
CA PHE A 195 2.80 4.04 -8.47
C PHE A 195 3.47 5.37 -8.82
N LYS A 196 2.97 6.09 -9.83
CA LYS A 196 3.43 7.45 -10.12
C LYS A 196 3.19 8.40 -8.95
N LEU A 197 1.99 8.37 -8.36
CA LEU A 197 1.66 9.18 -7.18
C LEU A 197 2.56 8.82 -5.99
N PHE A 198 2.80 7.53 -5.76
CA PHE A 198 3.75 7.07 -4.74
C PHE A 198 5.12 7.72 -4.94
N LEU A 199 5.70 7.65 -6.14
CA LEU A 199 7.00 8.24 -6.46
C LEU A 199 6.99 9.76 -6.21
N GLU A 200 6.00 10.49 -6.71
CA GLU A 200 5.88 11.95 -6.51
C GLU A 200 5.84 12.36 -5.03
N LEU A 201 5.18 11.55 -4.19
CA LEU A 201 5.10 11.77 -2.75
C LEU A 201 6.43 11.45 -2.06
N ARG A 202 7.06 10.31 -2.39
CA ARG A 202 8.36 9.93 -1.84
C ARG A 202 9.47 10.90 -2.25
N ALA A 203 9.40 11.45 -3.46
CA ALA A 203 10.32 12.47 -3.94
C ALA A 203 10.32 13.71 -3.04
N LYS A 204 9.14 14.12 -2.54
CA LYS A 204 9.03 15.25 -1.61
C LYS A 204 9.60 14.92 -0.22
N GLU A 205 9.51 13.66 0.20
CA GLU A 205 9.82 13.21 1.56
C GLU A 205 11.28 12.81 1.76
N LEU A 206 11.92 12.25 0.73
CA LEU A 206 13.34 11.89 0.75
C LEU A 206 14.25 13.11 0.67
N VAL A 207 15.37 13.09 1.38
CA VAL A 207 16.47 14.06 1.20
C VAL A 207 17.09 13.93 -0.19
N SER A 208 17.82 14.96 -0.66
CA SER A 208 18.64 14.82 -1.88
C SER A 208 19.60 13.64 -1.74
N GLY A 209 19.70 12.80 -2.77
CA GLY A 209 20.45 11.54 -2.69
C GLY A 209 19.83 10.49 -1.74
N GLY A 210 18.60 10.67 -1.25
CA GLY A 210 17.88 9.62 -0.55
C GLY A 210 17.68 8.38 -1.43
N ARG A 211 17.58 7.20 -0.79
CA ARG A 211 17.52 5.91 -1.49
C ARG A 211 16.19 5.20 -1.20
N MET A 212 15.62 4.58 -2.23
CA MET A 212 14.49 3.67 -2.14
C MET A 212 14.92 2.27 -2.56
N VAL A 213 14.57 1.27 -1.76
CA VAL A 213 14.70 -0.16 -2.10
C VAL A 213 13.32 -0.78 -2.12
N ILE A 214 12.88 -1.19 -3.31
CA ILE A 214 11.53 -1.67 -3.57
C ILE A 214 11.59 -3.12 -4.04
N SER A 215 10.72 -3.97 -3.50
CA SER A 215 10.41 -5.31 -4.02
C SER A 215 8.91 -5.46 -4.16
N LEU A 216 8.47 -5.97 -5.31
CA LEU A 216 7.06 -6.25 -5.58
C LEU A 216 6.92 -7.44 -6.53
N VAL A 217 5.82 -8.17 -6.34
CA VAL A 217 5.44 -9.26 -7.24
C VAL A 217 4.98 -8.68 -8.56
N GLY A 218 5.62 -9.10 -9.64
CA GLY A 218 5.33 -8.71 -11.01
C GLY A 218 4.83 -9.86 -11.88
N THR A 219 4.59 -9.52 -13.14
CA THR A 219 4.21 -10.46 -14.20
C THR A 219 5.23 -10.40 -15.33
N ARG A 220 5.63 -11.56 -15.85
CA ARG A 220 6.55 -11.65 -16.99
C ARG A 220 5.98 -10.97 -18.22
N SER A 221 6.82 -10.20 -18.91
CA SER A 221 6.45 -9.55 -20.18
C SER A 221 6.49 -10.47 -21.39
N ASP A 222 7.20 -11.60 -21.32
CA ASP A 222 7.39 -12.55 -22.42
C ASP A 222 6.33 -13.67 -22.47
N VAL A 223 5.51 -13.80 -21.43
CA VAL A 223 4.38 -14.74 -21.40
C VAL A 223 3.09 -13.97 -21.64
N ILE A 224 2.23 -14.45 -22.55
CA ILE A 224 0.84 -14.01 -22.58
C ILE A 224 0.25 -14.52 -21.27
N ALA A 225 0.25 -13.69 -20.23
CA ALA A 225 -0.27 -14.03 -18.92
C ALA A 225 -1.67 -14.60 -19.10
N SER A 226 -1.78 -15.92 -19.06
CA SER A 226 -2.98 -16.64 -19.47
C SER A 226 -4.07 -16.51 -18.40
N LYS A 227 -3.66 -16.07 -17.19
CA LYS A 227 -4.48 -15.88 -16.01
C LYS A 227 -4.04 -14.60 -15.27
N PHE A 228 -5.00 -13.72 -14.97
CA PHE A 228 -4.76 -12.48 -14.24
C PHE A 228 -4.33 -12.77 -12.79
N SER A 229 -3.06 -12.47 -12.46
CA SER A 229 -2.43 -12.51 -11.11
C SER A 229 -2.64 -13.83 -10.33
N LEU A 230 -1.55 -14.57 -10.06
CA LEU A 230 -1.57 -15.90 -9.45
C LEU A 230 -2.55 -16.01 -8.27
N PHE A 231 -2.46 -15.11 -7.30
CA PHE A 231 -3.26 -15.19 -6.07
C PHE A 231 -4.73 -14.78 -6.22
N PRO A 232 -5.10 -13.60 -6.76
CA PRO A 232 -6.50 -13.25 -6.99
C PRO A 232 -7.23 -14.24 -7.92
N GLY A 233 -6.55 -14.76 -8.95
CA GLY A 233 -7.11 -15.77 -9.85
C GLY A 233 -7.46 -17.08 -9.13
N ILE A 234 -6.58 -17.56 -8.26
CA ILE A 234 -6.85 -18.76 -7.42
C ILE A 234 -8.03 -18.50 -6.49
N VAL A 235 -8.05 -17.35 -5.80
CA VAL A 235 -9.16 -17.00 -4.91
C VAL A 235 -10.48 -16.97 -5.68
N ALA A 236 -10.50 -16.39 -6.89
CA ALA A 236 -11.68 -16.37 -7.73
C ALA A 236 -12.14 -17.78 -8.17
N GLN A 237 -11.21 -18.70 -8.46
CA GLN A 237 -11.55 -20.10 -8.78
C GLN A 237 -12.13 -20.85 -7.58
N ILE A 238 -11.62 -20.62 -6.37
CA ILE A 238 -12.19 -21.21 -5.15
C ILE A 238 -13.60 -20.66 -4.91
N LEU A 239 -13.77 -19.34 -5.06
CA LEU A 239 -15.08 -18.70 -4.93
C LEU A 239 -16.06 -19.16 -6.02
N SER A 240 -15.61 -19.48 -7.24
CA SER A 240 -16.51 -19.98 -8.29
C SER A 240 -17.09 -21.36 -7.96
N VAL A 241 -16.35 -22.22 -7.26
CA VAL A 241 -16.87 -23.48 -6.71
C VAL A 241 -17.98 -23.18 -5.69
N MET A 242 -17.77 -22.21 -4.81
CA MET A 242 -18.79 -21.80 -3.83
C MET A 242 -20.04 -21.20 -4.50
N VAL A 243 -19.90 -20.52 -5.66
CA VAL A 243 -21.05 -20.10 -6.48
C VAL A 243 -21.80 -21.31 -7.03
N ALA A 244 -21.08 -22.29 -7.58
CA ALA A 244 -21.69 -23.50 -8.15
C ALA A 244 -22.43 -24.34 -7.09
N GLU A 245 -21.95 -24.34 -5.84
CA GLU A 245 -22.60 -24.99 -4.70
C GLU A 245 -23.76 -24.16 -4.11
N GLY A 246 -23.98 -22.94 -4.58
CA GLY A 246 -25.02 -22.04 -4.07
C GLY A 246 -24.72 -21.43 -2.70
N VAL A 247 -23.46 -21.49 -2.24
CA VAL A 247 -23.00 -20.89 -0.98
C VAL A 247 -22.93 -19.37 -1.09
N ILE A 248 -22.52 -18.84 -2.24
CA ILE A 248 -22.49 -17.40 -2.53
C ILE A 248 -23.22 -17.08 -3.83
N ASP A 249 -23.88 -15.92 -3.86
CA ASP A 249 -24.59 -15.46 -5.05
C ASP A 249 -23.62 -15.08 -6.17
N LYS A 250 -23.95 -15.48 -7.41
CA LYS A 250 -23.18 -15.10 -8.61
C LYS A 250 -23.01 -13.57 -8.74
N ALA A 251 -24.06 -12.79 -8.44
CA ALA A 251 -24.00 -11.33 -8.48
C ALA A 251 -23.00 -10.75 -7.44
N LYS A 252 -22.86 -11.42 -6.29
CA LYS A 252 -21.90 -11.03 -5.26
C LYS A 252 -20.47 -11.37 -5.69
N PHE A 253 -20.28 -12.53 -6.32
CA PHE A 253 -19.01 -12.90 -6.96
C PHE A 253 -18.61 -11.91 -8.07
N ASP A 254 -19.53 -11.54 -8.95
CA ASP A 254 -19.28 -10.63 -10.08
C ASP A 254 -18.87 -9.21 -9.64
N SER A 255 -19.25 -8.82 -8.42
CA SER A 255 -18.89 -7.55 -7.81
C SER A 255 -17.65 -7.62 -6.89
N PHE A 256 -16.97 -8.77 -6.84
CA PHE A 256 -15.76 -8.95 -6.06
C PHE A 256 -14.52 -8.51 -6.85
N TYR A 257 -13.85 -7.48 -6.34
CA TYR A 257 -12.62 -6.95 -6.92
C TYR A 257 -11.50 -7.03 -5.89
N VAL A 258 -10.36 -7.56 -6.32
CA VAL A 258 -9.13 -7.58 -5.51
C VAL A 258 -8.20 -6.51 -6.07
N PRO A 259 -7.90 -5.43 -5.33
CA PRO A 259 -7.10 -4.32 -5.81
C PRO A 259 -5.61 -4.69 -5.82
N LEU A 260 -5.23 -5.63 -6.70
CA LEU A 260 -3.88 -6.14 -6.83
C LEU A 260 -3.50 -6.23 -8.31
N HIS A 261 -2.36 -5.65 -8.67
CA HIS A 261 -1.79 -5.73 -10.01
C HIS A 261 -0.33 -6.12 -9.92
N GLY A 262 0.07 -7.17 -10.63
CA GLY A 262 1.47 -7.53 -10.81
C GLY A 262 2.02 -6.89 -12.08
N PRO A 263 2.74 -5.77 -12.01
CA PRO A 263 3.25 -5.09 -13.19
C PRO A 263 4.40 -5.88 -13.83
N SER A 264 4.66 -5.63 -15.11
CA SER A 264 5.93 -6.04 -15.73
C SER A 264 7.10 -5.15 -15.29
N ILE A 265 8.32 -5.66 -15.43
CA ILE A 265 9.53 -4.86 -15.22
C ILE A 265 9.58 -3.64 -16.16
N GLU A 266 9.07 -3.77 -17.38
CA GLU A 266 8.91 -2.66 -18.32
C GLU A 266 7.97 -1.57 -17.77
N GLU A 267 6.77 -1.94 -17.30
CA GLU A 267 5.81 -1.01 -16.68
C GLU A 267 6.46 -0.22 -15.54
N VAL A 268 7.11 -0.90 -14.59
CA VAL A 268 7.78 -0.26 -13.45
C VAL A 268 8.87 0.71 -13.93
N ARG A 269 9.71 0.27 -14.88
CA ARG A 269 10.81 1.07 -15.43
C ARG A 269 10.30 2.33 -16.14
N GLU A 270 9.25 2.20 -16.94
CA GLU A 270 8.64 3.30 -17.67
C GLU A 270 8.04 4.34 -16.73
N ILE A 271 7.33 3.91 -15.69
CA ILE A 271 6.70 4.82 -14.72
C ILE A 271 7.75 5.62 -13.95
N ILE A 272 8.84 4.99 -13.49
CA ILE A 272 9.93 5.68 -12.79
C ILE A 272 10.58 6.73 -13.71
N LYS A 273 10.81 6.37 -14.98
CA LYS A 273 11.38 7.30 -15.96
C LYS A 273 10.44 8.44 -16.32
N GLU A 274 9.14 8.17 -16.44
CA GLU A 274 8.14 9.20 -16.76
C GLU A 274 7.93 10.18 -15.60
N GLU A 275 7.94 9.70 -14.35
CA GLU A 275 7.82 10.57 -13.18
C GLU A 275 9.05 11.46 -12.99
N GLY A 276 10.26 10.88 -13.15
CA GLY A 276 11.49 11.65 -13.35
C GLY A 276 12.19 12.17 -12.08
N SER A 277 11.65 12.00 -10.87
CA SER A 277 12.32 12.41 -9.62
C SER A 277 13.43 11.45 -9.19
N PHE A 278 13.46 10.24 -9.75
CA PHE A 278 14.39 9.19 -9.39
C PHE A 278 15.10 8.62 -10.60
N PHE A 279 16.38 8.28 -10.44
CA PHE A 279 17.05 7.38 -11.38
C PHE A 279 17.13 5.97 -10.80
N ILE A 280 17.07 4.98 -11.70
CA ILE A 280 17.20 3.57 -11.34
C ILE A 280 18.70 3.25 -11.26
N LYS A 281 19.21 3.00 -10.06
CA LYS A 281 20.61 2.54 -9.87
C LYS A 281 20.74 1.07 -10.25
N GLU A 282 19.78 0.27 -9.82
CA GLU A 282 19.75 -1.16 -10.09
C GLU A 282 18.32 -1.66 -10.19
N MET A 283 18.10 -2.66 -11.05
CA MET A 283 16.82 -3.34 -11.21
C MET A 283 17.08 -4.82 -11.48
N ARG A 284 16.49 -5.70 -10.68
CA ARG A 284 16.65 -7.15 -10.78
C ARG A 284 15.30 -7.83 -10.88
N VAL A 285 15.34 -9.03 -11.45
CA VAL A 285 14.18 -9.88 -11.68
C VAL A 285 14.55 -11.30 -11.28
N HIS A 286 13.73 -11.92 -10.45
CA HIS A 286 13.98 -13.26 -9.96
C HIS A 286 12.70 -14.11 -9.99
N ASP A 287 12.87 -15.43 -10.11
CA ASP A 287 11.76 -16.35 -9.90
C ASP A 287 11.43 -16.39 -8.39
N PRO A 288 10.22 -15.96 -7.98
CA PRO A 288 9.84 -15.91 -6.57
C PRO A 288 9.87 -17.31 -5.91
N THR A 289 9.72 -18.37 -6.71
CA THR A 289 9.65 -19.75 -6.23
C THR A 289 11.01 -20.44 -6.12
N ALA A 290 12.09 -19.84 -6.64
CA ALA A 290 13.41 -20.49 -6.77
C ALA A 290 14.03 -20.95 -5.43
N GLU A 291 13.76 -20.25 -4.32
CA GLU A 291 14.24 -20.63 -2.98
C GLU A 291 13.16 -21.29 -2.12
N MET A 292 11.98 -21.51 -2.69
CA MET A 292 10.92 -22.23 -2.02
C MET A 292 11.13 -23.72 -2.14
N ASN A 293 11.11 -24.39 -0.99
CA ASN A 293 10.99 -25.83 -0.98
C ASN A 293 9.52 -26.20 -1.26
N ILE A 294 9.10 -26.09 -2.52
CA ILE A 294 7.73 -26.40 -2.99
C ILE A 294 7.35 -27.84 -2.60
N ALA A 295 8.32 -28.74 -2.51
CA ALA A 295 8.14 -30.13 -2.06
C ALA A 295 7.68 -30.25 -0.58
N LEU A 296 7.80 -29.20 0.23
CA LEU A 296 7.32 -29.12 1.62
C LEU A 296 5.97 -28.38 1.76
N SER A 297 5.37 -27.95 0.64
CA SER A 297 4.06 -27.27 0.63
C SER A 297 2.94 -28.30 0.78
N SER A 298 2.25 -28.28 1.92
CA SER A 298 1.03 -29.07 2.14
C SER A 298 -0.21 -28.27 1.69
N PRO A 299 -1.33 -28.94 1.36
CA PRO A 299 -2.61 -28.27 1.10
C PRO A 299 -2.94 -27.22 2.17
N SER A 300 -2.85 -27.60 3.45
CA SER A 300 -3.17 -26.71 4.56
C SER A 300 -2.26 -25.48 4.64
N LYS A 301 -0.96 -25.61 4.31
CA LYS A 301 -0.06 -24.44 4.26
C LYS A 301 -0.45 -23.47 3.15
N PHE A 302 -0.81 -24.00 1.99
CA PHE A 302 -1.27 -23.17 0.87
C PHE A 302 -2.58 -22.44 1.22
N VAL A 303 -3.56 -23.16 1.76
CA VAL A 303 -4.83 -22.58 2.20
C VAL A 303 -4.61 -21.52 3.29
N ASN A 304 -3.74 -21.80 4.27
CA ASN A 304 -3.42 -20.82 5.31
C ASN A 304 -2.74 -19.56 4.77
N ASN A 305 -1.91 -19.66 3.72
CA ASN A 305 -1.36 -18.48 3.04
C ASN A 305 -2.45 -17.65 2.35
N LEU A 306 -3.39 -18.29 1.64
CA LEU A 306 -4.51 -17.59 1.03
C LEU A 306 -5.36 -16.86 2.09
N ILE A 307 -5.65 -17.55 3.19
CA ILE A 307 -6.38 -16.98 4.32
C ILE A 307 -5.64 -15.78 4.91
N ALA A 308 -4.33 -15.92 5.16
CA ALA A 308 -3.52 -14.86 5.74
C ALA A 308 -3.52 -13.57 4.92
N LEU A 309 -3.64 -13.69 3.60
CA LEU A 309 -3.62 -12.57 2.65
C LEU A 309 -5.01 -12.03 2.31
N PHE A 310 -6.01 -12.91 2.13
CA PHE A 310 -7.29 -12.56 1.53
C PHE A 310 -8.50 -12.72 2.45
N GLU A 311 -8.38 -13.33 3.63
CA GLU A 311 -9.54 -13.44 4.54
C GLU A 311 -10.19 -12.08 4.84
N PRO A 312 -9.45 -11.00 5.16
CA PRO A 312 -10.09 -9.73 5.48
C PRO A 312 -10.96 -9.17 4.35
N ILE A 313 -10.45 -9.19 3.11
CA ILE A 313 -11.17 -8.70 1.93
C ILE A 313 -12.33 -9.64 1.53
N ILE A 314 -12.17 -10.96 1.71
CA ILE A 314 -13.24 -11.95 1.48
C ILE A 314 -14.36 -11.74 2.51
N VAL A 315 -14.04 -11.67 3.79
CA VAL A 315 -15.03 -11.49 4.87
C VAL A 315 -15.74 -10.15 4.75
N GLN A 316 -15.01 -9.08 4.42
CA GLN A 316 -15.61 -7.76 4.20
C GLN A 316 -16.67 -7.79 3.09
N HIS A 317 -16.41 -8.52 2.00
CA HIS A 317 -17.33 -8.57 0.86
C HIS A 317 -18.43 -9.61 1.07
N PHE A 318 -18.06 -10.85 1.40
CA PHE A 318 -18.94 -12.00 1.43
C PHE A 318 -19.61 -12.26 2.79
N GLY A 319 -19.04 -11.76 3.89
CA GLY A 319 -19.50 -12.05 5.25
C GLY A 319 -18.84 -13.31 5.82
N GLU A 320 -19.56 -14.03 6.68
CA GLU A 320 -19.10 -15.27 7.30
C GLU A 320 -19.16 -16.44 6.30
N VAL A 321 -18.10 -16.61 5.50
CA VAL A 321 -17.99 -17.67 4.48
C VAL A 321 -16.68 -18.45 4.53
N MET A 322 -15.86 -18.23 5.56
CA MET A 322 -14.49 -18.74 5.59
C MET A 322 -14.41 -20.26 5.81
N ASP A 323 -15.37 -20.85 6.51
CA ASP A 323 -15.43 -22.31 6.69
C ASP A 323 -15.70 -23.01 5.35
N GLU A 324 -16.61 -22.46 4.54
CA GLU A 324 -16.91 -22.90 3.18
C GLU A 324 -15.71 -22.66 2.26
N PHE A 325 -15.07 -21.49 2.37
CA PHE A 325 -13.87 -21.16 1.60
C PHE A 325 -12.73 -22.15 1.86
N VAL A 326 -12.47 -22.51 3.12
CA VAL A 326 -11.46 -23.51 3.48
C VAL A 326 -11.78 -24.85 2.82
N ARG A 327 -13.03 -25.33 2.94
CA ARG A 327 -13.45 -26.60 2.32
C ARG A 327 -13.30 -26.58 0.80
N ALA A 328 -13.75 -25.49 0.16
CA ALA A 328 -13.63 -25.31 -1.29
C ALA A 328 -12.15 -25.23 -1.72
N ALA A 329 -11.29 -24.58 -0.95
CA ALA A 329 -9.85 -24.48 -1.23
C ALA A 329 -9.14 -25.83 -1.08
N GLU A 330 -9.47 -26.61 -0.06
CA GLU A 330 -8.96 -27.96 0.13
C GLU A 330 -9.46 -28.91 -0.98
N LEU A 331 -10.71 -28.77 -1.42
CA LEU A 331 -11.24 -29.52 -2.55
C LEU A 331 -10.55 -29.14 -3.87
N HIS A 332 -10.40 -27.84 -4.12
CA HIS A 332 -9.69 -27.31 -5.27
C HIS A 332 -8.24 -27.84 -5.32
N TRP A 333 -7.60 -28.00 -4.17
CA TRP A 333 -6.28 -28.63 -4.08
C TRP A 333 -6.32 -30.16 -4.30
N SER A 334 -7.40 -30.84 -3.87
CA SER A 334 -7.52 -32.30 -3.84
C SER A 334 -7.98 -32.92 -5.16
N LEU A 335 -8.65 -32.15 -6.03
CA LEU A 335 -9.07 -32.58 -7.37
C LEU A 335 -7.91 -32.70 -8.39
N ASP A 336 -6.66 -32.54 -7.93
CA ASP A 336 -5.41 -32.76 -8.66
C ASP A 336 -5.02 -34.25 -8.78
N VAL A 337 -5.99 -35.14 -9.04
CA VAL A 337 -5.74 -36.60 -9.13
C VAL A 337 -4.99 -36.96 -10.43
N ASP A 338 -5.03 -36.08 -11.42
CA ASP A 338 -4.59 -36.32 -12.79
C ASP A 338 -3.29 -35.57 -13.14
N GLY A 339 -2.83 -34.66 -12.24
CA GLY A 339 -1.66 -33.81 -12.44
C GLY A 339 -1.87 -32.59 -13.34
N SER A 340 -3.09 -32.33 -13.81
CA SER A 340 -3.43 -31.16 -14.64
C SER A 340 -3.19 -29.83 -13.90
N LEU A 341 -3.53 -29.75 -12.62
CA LEU A 341 -3.23 -28.56 -11.79
C LEU A 341 -1.74 -28.44 -11.45
N ARG A 342 -0.92 -29.51 -11.55
CA ARG A 342 0.54 -29.41 -11.44
C ARG A 342 1.19 -28.85 -12.69
N GLU A 343 0.69 -29.17 -13.88
CA GLU A 343 1.13 -28.56 -15.13
C GLU A 343 0.72 -27.09 -15.18
N GLU A 344 -0.54 -26.78 -14.83
CA GLU A 344 -0.97 -25.39 -14.70
C GLU A 344 -0.14 -24.64 -13.63
N ARG A 345 0.13 -25.22 -12.45
CA ARG A 345 1.01 -24.58 -11.43
C ARG A 345 2.45 -24.37 -11.91
N ARG A 346 2.99 -25.26 -12.74
CA ARG A 346 4.34 -25.08 -13.33
C ARG A 346 4.35 -23.96 -14.35
N GLU A 347 3.32 -23.86 -15.17
CA GLU A 347 3.12 -22.72 -16.08
C GLU A 347 2.95 -21.43 -15.29
N TRP A 348 2.20 -21.43 -14.18
CA TRP A 348 1.97 -20.24 -13.36
C TRP A 348 3.19 -19.75 -12.58
N SER A 349 4.00 -20.66 -12.01
CA SER A 349 5.30 -20.29 -11.44
C SER A 349 6.23 -19.68 -12.50
N GLY A 350 6.05 -20.09 -13.75
CA GLY A 350 6.77 -19.56 -14.89
C GLY A 350 6.19 -18.26 -15.45
N GLU A 351 5.09 -17.70 -14.92
CA GLU A 351 4.46 -16.45 -15.38
C GLU A 351 4.76 -15.25 -14.45
N GLN A 352 5.15 -15.50 -13.20
CA GLN A 352 5.45 -14.45 -12.22
C GLN A 352 6.95 -14.24 -12.04
N GLU A 353 7.29 -13.02 -11.67
CA GLU A 353 8.64 -12.62 -11.31
C GLU A 353 8.59 -11.69 -10.11
N GLU A 354 9.60 -11.75 -9.25
CA GLU A 354 9.84 -10.73 -8.24
C GLU A 354 10.70 -9.63 -8.86
N ILE A 355 10.23 -8.38 -8.79
CA ILE A 355 10.94 -7.22 -9.31
C ILE A 355 11.55 -6.47 -8.14
N GLU A 356 12.87 -6.36 -8.11
CA GLU A 356 13.61 -5.55 -7.15
C GLU A 356 14.15 -4.29 -7.82
N VAL A 357 13.99 -3.13 -7.18
CA VAL A 357 14.43 -1.83 -7.70
C VAL A 357 15.16 -1.06 -6.62
N VAL A 358 16.34 -0.55 -6.96
CA VAL A 358 17.03 0.48 -6.19
C VAL A 358 16.90 1.80 -6.94
N ALA A 359 16.12 2.72 -6.36
CA ALA A 359 15.87 4.05 -6.91
C ALA A 359 16.58 5.11 -6.06
N VAL A 360 17.16 6.11 -6.72
CA VAL A 360 17.93 7.18 -6.08
C VAL A 360 17.32 8.52 -6.41
N LYS A 361 17.00 9.31 -5.38
CA LYS A 361 16.43 10.64 -5.58
C LYS A 361 17.46 11.53 -6.27
N GLN A 362 17.06 12.12 -7.39
CA GLN A 362 17.87 13.08 -8.12
C GLN A 362 17.97 14.40 -7.34
N GLU A 363 19.11 15.05 -7.43
CA GLU A 363 19.21 16.45 -6.99
C GLU A 363 18.32 17.28 -7.93
N PRO A 364 17.61 18.30 -7.42
CA PRO A 364 16.99 19.27 -8.32
C PRO A 364 18.10 19.80 -9.22
N GLU A 365 17.90 19.81 -10.55
CA GLU A 365 18.79 20.56 -11.43
C GLU A 365 18.82 21.99 -10.89
N GLU A 366 19.96 22.41 -10.33
CA GLU A 366 20.22 23.83 -10.17
C GLU A 366 20.15 24.37 -11.59
N ILE A 367 19.12 25.17 -11.88
CA ILE A 367 19.15 26.06 -13.02
C ILE A 367 20.45 26.85 -12.85
N GLU A 368 21.48 26.47 -13.61
CA GLU A 368 22.76 27.17 -13.62
C GLU A 368 22.43 28.65 -13.73
N ARG A 369 22.70 29.40 -12.66
CA ARG A 369 22.84 30.84 -12.77
C ARG A 369 24.01 31.02 -13.73
N ARG A 370 23.71 31.17 -15.02
CA ARG A 370 24.64 31.64 -16.04
C ARG A 370 25.47 32.74 -15.39
N GLY A 371 26.78 32.53 -15.42
CA GLY A 371 27.76 33.17 -14.56
C GLY A 371 27.51 34.65 -14.32
N LEU A 372 27.74 35.08 -13.08
CA LEU A 372 27.87 36.47 -12.68
C LEU A 372 28.89 37.17 -13.61
N VAL A 373 28.40 37.86 -14.62
CA VAL A 373 29.13 38.95 -15.27
C VAL A 373 29.13 40.11 -14.28
N GLY A 374 30.32 40.62 -13.97
CA GLY A 374 30.53 41.65 -12.96
C GLY A 374 29.75 42.95 -13.26
N PRO A 375 29.50 43.79 -12.24
CA PRO A 375 28.54 44.90 -12.31
C PRO A 375 29.04 46.14 -13.06
N GLU A 376 29.97 46.02 -14.00
CA GLU A 376 30.53 47.18 -14.70
C GLU A 376 29.94 47.43 -16.10
N ASP A 377 29.15 46.51 -16.67
CA ASP A 377 28.72 46.63 -18.08
C ASP A 377 27.21 46.74 -18.35
N PHE A 378 26.36 47.00 -17.34
CA PHE A 378 24.94 47.31 -17.62
C PHE A 378 24.43 48.48 -16.78
N LEU A 379 24.67 49.69 -17.29
CA LEU A 379 23.73 50.78 -17.18
C LEU A 379 22.62 50.54 -18.21
N ASP A 380 21.42 50.18 -17.76
CA ASP A 380 20.18 50.87 -18.16
C ASP A 380 18.95 50.29 -17.42
N ASP A 381 18.23 51.22 -16.78
CA ASP A 381 16.88 51.20 -16.21
C ASP A 381 16.20 49.84 -15.91
N PHE A 382 16.34 49.38 -14.66
CA PHE A 382 15.35 48.51 -14.03
C PHE A 382 14.90 49.12 -12.69
N ASP A 383 13.64 49.52 -12.63
CA ASP A 383 13.03 50.04 -11.40
C ASP A 383 12.73 48.89 -10.43
N ALA A 384 13.73 48.51 -9.65
CA ALA A 384 13.68 47.44 -8.65
C ALA A 384 12.57 47.66 -7.60
N VAL A 385 12.13 48.91 -7.41
CA VAL A 385 11.04 49.25 -6.50
C VAL A 385 9.70 48.75 -7.06
N ALA A 386 9.49 48.83 -8.38
CA ALA A 386 8.28 48.35 -9.02
C ALA A 386 8.15 46.82 -8.97
N VAL A 387 9.27 46.09 -9.08
CA VAL A 387 9.27 44.62 -8.98
C VAL A 387 8.98 44.18 -7.53
N ALA A 388 9.60 44.82 -6.55
CA ALA A 388 9.33 44.54 -5.14
C ALA A 388 7.86 44.86 -4.77
N ALA A 389 7.31 45.94 -5.29
CA ALA A 389 5.90 46.30 -5.11
C ALA A 389 4.96 45.24 -5.70
N ASN A 390 5.22 44.74 -6.91
CA ASN A 390 4.42 43.70 -7.55
C ASN A 390 4.46 42.36 -6.78
N ILE A 391 5.62 41.99 -6.21
CA ILE A 391 5.75 40.77 -5.39
C ILE A 391 4.97 40.90 -4.08
N ALA A 392 5.03 42.08 -3.45
CA ALA A 392 4.28 42.36 -2.22
C ALA A 392 2.76 42.36 -2.48
N GLU A 393 2.32 42.98 -3.58
CA GLU A 393 0.90 43.02 -3.95
C GLU A 393 0.36 41.62 -4.28
N ARG A 394 1.14 40.80 -4.97
CA ARG A 394 0.80 39.39 -5.22
C ARG A 394 0.71 38.58 -3.93
N SER A 395 1.64 38.78 -2.99
CA SER A 395 1.63 38.09 -1.70
C SER A 395 0.39 38.47 -0.87
N LEU A 396 0.02 39.75 -0.85
CA LEU A 396 -1.18 40.24 -0.15
C LEU A 396 -2.46 39.67 -0.76
N ARG A 397 -2.51 39.53 -2.08
CA ARG A 397 -3.66 38.93 -2.78
C ARG A 397 -3.82 37.45 -2.47
N GLU A 398 -2.72 36.69 -2.48
CA GLU A 398 -2.71 35.26 -2.12
C GLU A 398 -3.08 35.03 -0.65
N GLU A 399 -2.80 35.98 0.24
CA GLU A 399 -3.19 35.94 1.65
C GLU A 399 -4.66 36.35 1.89
N ALA A 400 -5.21 37.21 1.03
CA ALA A 400 -6.64 37.54 1.04
C ALA A 400 -7.49 36.37 0.49
N GLU A 401 -7.04 35.70 -0.56
CA GLU A 401 -7.71 34.52 -1.13
C GLU A 401 -7.72 33.35 -0.14
N ARG A 402 -6.63 33.13 0.61
CA ARG A 402 -6.59 32.14 1.71
C ARG A 402 -7.60 32.43 2.81
N ARG A 403 -7.69 33.70 3.26
CA ARG A 403 -8.69 34.09 4.27
C ARG A 403 -10.12 33.89 3.80
N CYS A 404 -10.41 34.21 2.53
CA CYS A 404 -11.73 33.95 1.94
C CYS A 404 -12.07 32.45 1.93
N HIS A 405 -11.10 31.59 1.58
CA HIS A 405 -11.31 30.15 1.58
C HIS A 405 -11.52 29.58 2.99
N ASP A 406 -10.82 30.11 4.00
CA ASP A 406 -11.01 29.71 5.39
C ASP A 406 -12.41 30.11 5.90
N GLU A 407 -12.90 31.31 5.57
CA GLU A 407 -14.27 31.75 5.91
C GLU A 407 -15.34 30.89 5.23
N GLU A 408 -15.15 30.51 3.96
CA GLU A 408 -16.05 29.59 3.24
C GLU A 408 -16.06 28.18 3.86
N LEU A 409 -14.90 27.71 4.33
CA LEU A 409 -14.78 26.42 5.00
C LEU A 409 -15.48 26.43 6.37
N GLU A 410 -15.34 27.51 7.13
CA GLU A 410 -16.05 27.69 8.41
C GLU A 410 -17.58 27.73 8.21
N ASP A 411 -18.08 28.44 7.19
CA ASP A 411 -19.52 28.47 6.88
C ASP A 411 -20.03 27.09 6.44
N LEU A 412 -19.24 26.33 5.67
CA LEU A 412 -19.59 24.97 5.28
C LEU A 412 -19.65 24.01 6.49
N ILE A 413 -18.69 24.11 7.40
CA ILE A 413 -18.68 23.34 8.65
C ILE A 413 -19.90 23.71 9.49
N LEU A 414 -20.22 25.00 9.63
CA LEU A 414 -21.39 25.45 10.39
C LEU A 414 -22.69 24.91 9.78
N LYS A 415 -22.83 24.94 8.46
CA LYS A 415 -23.99 24.36 7.75
C LYS A 415 -24.12 22.85 7.98
N GLN A 416 -23.01 22.11 7.99
CA GLN A 416 -23.02 20.67 8.28
C GLN A 416 -23.45 20.39 9.73
N VAL A 417 -22.96 21.17 10.70
CA VAL A 417 -23.34 21.05 12.12
C VAL A 417 -24.83 21.35 12.32
N VAL A 418 -25.35 22.40 11.68
CA VAL A 418 -26.78 22.75 11.75
C VAL A 418 -27.64 21.64 11.14
N ALA A 419 -27.24 21.09 9.98
CA ALA A 419 -27.96 19.99 9.35
C ALA A 419 -27.98 18.71 10.22
N ALA A 420 -26.84 18.38 10.86
CA ALA A 420 -26.76 17.25 11.78
C ALA A 420 -27.66 17.43 13.01
N ASN A 421 -27.74 18.64 13.56
CA ASN A 421 -28.62 18.95 14.70
C ASN A 421 -30.11 18.89 14.33
N LEU A 422 -30.49 19.34 13.14
CA LEU A 422 -31.86 19.21 12.65
C LEU A 422 -32.24 17.73 12.46
N ALA A 423 -31.37 16.93 11.84
CA ALA A 423 -31.60 15.49 11.68
C ALA A 423 -31.70 14.76 13.02
N ALA A 424 -30.91 15.16 14.03
CA ALA A 424 -31.02 14.61 15.38
C ALA A 424 -32.36 14.95 16.03
N LYS A 425 -32.86 16.17 15.83
CA LYS A 425 -34.16 16.61 16.35
C LYS A 425 -35.32 15.86 15.69
N ASP A 426 -35.27 15.67 14.37
CA ASP A 426 -36.30 14.91 13.63
C ASP A 426 -36.36 13.45 14.12
N ASN A 427 -35.21 12.84 14.37
CA ASN A 427 -35.13 11.49 14.97
C ASN A 427 -35.71 11.44 16.39
N ASP A 428 -35.50 12.47 17.20
CA ASP A 428 -36.05 12.55 18.55
C ASP A 428 -37.56 12.77 18.57
N ASP A 429 -38.08 13.58 17.65
CA ASP A 429 -39.52 13.80 17.48
C ASP A 429 -40.22 12.53 16.95
N GLU A 430 -39.58 11.78 16.03
CA GLU A 430 -40.08 10.48 15.58
C GLU A 430 -40.09 9.44 16.71
N ARG A 431 -39.02 9.38 17.51
CA ARG A 431 -38.98 8.54 18.73
C ARG A 431 -40.01 8.95 19.78
N ARG A 432 -40.45 10.22 19.80
CA ARG A 432 -41.54 10.67 20.67
C ARG A 432 -42.89 10.19 20.14
N ARG A 433 -43.15 10.32 18.84
CA ARG A 433 -44.38 9.81 18.19
C ARG A 433 -44.56 8.31 18.39
N ILE A 434 -43.51 7.52 18.15
CA ILE A 434 -43.54 6.06 18.35
C ILE A 434 -43.90 5.73 19.81
N ARG A 435 -43.39 6.48 20.79
CA ARG A 435 -43.72 6.27 22.22
C ARG A 435 -45.15 6.67 22.57
N GLU A 436 -45.72 7.69 21.93
CA GLU A 436 -47.13 8.08 22.11
C GLU A 436 -48.07 7.04 21.48
N GLU A 437 -47.81 6.59 20.26
CA GLU A 437 -48.59 5.52 19.61
C GLU A 437 -48.55 4.21 20.42
N GLN A 438 -47.39 3.87 21.01
CA GLN A 438 -47.28 2.71 21.90
C GLN A 438 -48.05 2.91 23.20
N ARG A 439 -48.14 4.13 23.75
CA ARG A 439 -48.97 4.41 24.94
C ARG A 439 -50.46 4.32 24.65
N GLU A 440 -50.93 4.85 23.52
CA GLU A 440 -52.35 4.76 23.15
C GLU A 440 -52.79 3.31 22.94
N LYS A 441 -51.98 2.51 22.25
CA LYS A 441 -52.24 1.06 22.10
C LYS A 441 -52.25 0.32 23.44
N PHE A 442 -51.45 0.76 24.41
CA PHE A 442 -51.42 0.16 25.75
C PHE A 442 -52.63 0.57 26.61
N ILE A 443 -53.19 1.76 26.39
CA ILE A 443 -54.42 2.22 27.06
C ILE A 443 -55.63 1.46 26.50
N ASP A 444 -55.72 1.27 25.18
CA ASP A 444 -56.80 0.49 24.54
C ASP A 444 -56.85 -0.97 25.03
N LEU A 445 -55.69 -1.60 25.24
CA LEU A 445 -55.57 -2.95 25.78
C LEU A 445 -56.02 -3.08 27.23
N VAL A 446 -55.86 -2.02 28.05
CA VAL A 446 -56.29 -2.02 29.45
C VAL A 446 -57.79 -1.71 29.57
N SER A 447 -58.37 -0.98 28.61
CA SER A 447 -59.83 -0.76 28.55
C SER A 447 -60.63 -1.93 27.96
N SER A 448 -59.99 -2.88 27.28
CA SER A 448 -60.66 -4.07 26.74
C SER A 448 -60.75 -5.26 27.72
N ASP A 449 -60.14 -5.14 28.91
CA ASP A 449 -60.13 -6.17 29.96
C ASP A 449 -61.20 -5.92 31.07
N GLU A 450 -62.09 -4.94 30.90
CA GLU A 450 -63.17 -4.62 31.86
C GLU A 450 -64.62 -4.89 31.38
N ASP A 451 -64.83 -5.64 30.29
CA ASP A 451 -66.19 -6.10 29.87
C ASP A 451 -66.41 -7.62 29.99
#